data_AF-A0A6I3GRT8-F1
#
_entry.id   AF-A0A6I3GRT8-F1
#
_cell.length_a   1.000
_cell.length_b   1.000
_cell.length_c   1.000
_cell.angle_alpha   90.00
_cell.angle_beta   90.00
_cell.angle_gamma   90.00
#
_symmetry.space_group_name_H-M   'P 1'
#
loop_
_entity.id
_entity.type
_entity.pdbx_description
1 polymer ?
#
loop_
_entity_poly.entity_id
_entity_poly.type
_entity_poly.pdbx_seq_one_letter_code
_entity_poly.pdbx_strand_id
1 'polypeptide(L)' 'MLAVRCVSQSATDPLSGLSIAEVPPPEPPDGWVRVNLRTCALNHHDLWSLKGVGLDPSRLPMTLGCDGAGVL' A
#
# COMPACT_ATOMS: atom_id res chain seq x y z
N MET A 1 9.01 9.64 -0.50
CA MET A 1 9.33 8.23 -0.69
C MET A 1 8.36 7.69 -1.72
N LEU A 2 8.87 6.97 -2.72
CA LEU A 2 8.03 6.38 -3.76
C LEU A 2 7.19 5.26 -3.15
N ALA A 3 5.88 5.27 -3.41
CA ALA A 3 4.94 4.27 -2.90
C ALA A 3 3.90 3.89 -3.96
N VAL A 4 3.44 2.63 -3.89
CA VAL A 4 2.31 2.12 -4.67
C VAL A 4 1.04 2.25 -3.83
N ARG A 5 -0.02 2.82 -4.39
CA ARG A 5 -1.24 3.19 -3.67
C ARG A 5 -2.49 2.72 -4.39
N CYS A 6 -3.50 2.31 -3.62
CA CYS A 6 -4.88 2.21 -4.08
C CYS A 6 -5.55 3.57 -3.90
N VAL A 7 -5.96 4.20 -5.00
CA VAL A 7 -6.63 5.50 -5.03
C VAL A 7 -8.12 5.40 -5.36
N SER A 8 -8.52 4.31 -6.00
CA SER A 8 -9.91 3.92 -6.24
C SER A 8 -10.01 2.40 -6.26
N GLN A 9 -11.24 1.87 -6.22
CA GLN A 9 -11.50 0.44 -6.23
C GLN A 9 -12.40 0.08 -7.41
N SER A 10 -12.16 -1.09 -8.00
CA SER A 10 -12.95 -1.64 -9.10
C SER A 10 -12.89 -3.16 -9.10
N ALA A 11 -14.06 -3.79 -9.02
CA ALA A 11 -14.17 -5.25 -9.01
C ALA A 11 -13.76 -5.88 -10.36
N THR A 12 -13.95 -5.15 -11.46
CA THR A 12 -13.75 -5.62 -12.85
C THR A 12 -12.48 -5.09 -13.49
N ASP A 13 -11.96 -3.95 -13.02
CA ASP A 13 -10.71 -3.34 -13.49
C ASP A 13 -9.86 -2.84 -12.32
N PRO A 14 -9.33 -3.73 -11.47
CA PRO A 14 -8.64 -3.35 -10.24
C PRO A 14 -7.39 -2.50 -10.47
N LEU A 15 -6.70 -2.69 -11.61
CA LEU A 15 -5.47 -1.93 -11.89
C LEU A 15 -5.75 -0.46 -12.21
N SER A 16 -6.98 -0.10 -12.61
CA SER A 16 -7.38 1.32 -12.77
C SER A 16 -7.25 2.15 -11.50
N GLY A 17 -7.29 1.51 -10.32
CA GLY A 17 -7.12 2.15 -9.02
C GLY A 17 -5.69 2.18 -8.50
N LEU A 18 -4.72 1.65 -9.25
CA LEU A 18 -3.31 1.60 -8.85
C LEU A 18 -2.60 2.89 -9.26
N SER A 19 -1.94 3.54 -8.30
CA SER A 19 -1.15 4.75 -8.54
C SER A 19 0.24 4.63 -7.90
N ILE A 20 1.25 5.16 -8.58
CA ILE A 20 2.60 5.31 -8.03
C ILE A 20 2.80 6.79 -7.75
N ALA A 21 3.16 7.12 -6.52
CA ALA A 21 3.34 8.51 -6.09
C ALA A 21 4.48 8.67 -5.09
N GLU A 22 5.09 9.85 -5.08
CA GLU A 22 5.92 10.30 -3.95
C GLU A 22 5.01 10.68 -2.78
N VAL A 23 5.26 10.09 -1.61
CA VAL A 23 4.55 10.40 -0.36
C VAL A 23 5.53 10.82 0.74
N PRO A 24 5.11 11.65 1.72
CA PRO A 24 5.92 11.92 2.89
C PRO A 24 6.30 10.62 3.62
N PRO A 25 7.54 10.47 4.12
CA PRO A 25 7.86 9.37 5.02
C PRO A 25 6.92 9.39 6.24
N PRO A 26 6.42 8.25 6.71
CA PRO A 26 5.56 8.20 7.89
C PRO A 26 6.39 8.42 9.16
N GLU A 27 5.79 9.10 10.14
CA GLU A 27 6.32 9.15 11.50
C GLU A 27 5.86 7.89 12.26
N PRO A 28 6.80 7.06 12.78
CA PRO A 28 6.43 5.86 13.50
C PRO A 28 5.79 6.21 14.85
N PRO A 29 4.70 5.54 15.26
CA PRO A 29 4.17 5.65 16.62
C PRO A 29 5.18 5.19 17.68
N ASP A 30 4.90 5.53 18.94
CA ASP A 30 5.73 5.08 20.07
C ASP A 30 5.89 3.55 20.08
N GLY A 31 7.13 3.09 20.23
CA GLY A 31 7.49 1.67 20.21
C GLY A 31 7.63 1.06 18.81
N TRP A 32 7.41 1.83 17.74
CA TRP A 32 7.63 1.39 16.36
C TRP A 32 8.97 1.90 15.83
N VAL A 33 9.51 1.19 14.83
CA VAL A 33 10.70 1.61 14.08
C VAL A 33 10.35 1.83 12.62
N ARG A 34 11.05 2.76 11.99
CA ARG A 34 10.97 2.96 10.54
C ARG A 34 11.97 2.02 9.85
N VAL A 35 11.53 1.33 8.82
CA VAL A 35 12.37 0.44 8.00
C VAL A 35 12.54 1.04 6.61
N ASN A 36 13.78 1.16 6.15
CA ASN A 36 14.11 1.46 4.76
C ASN A 36 14.01 0.17 3.93
N LEU A 37 12.84 -0.05 3.34
CA LEU A 37 12.55 -1.24 2.52
C LEU A 37 13.48 -1.33 1.31
N ARG A 38 13.97 -2.55 1.06
CA ARG A 38 14.75 -2.91 -0.14
C ARG A 38 13.95 -3.78 -1.09
N THR A 39 13.04 -4.59 -0.55
CA THR A 39 12.15 -5.46 -1.31
C THR A 39 10.78 -5.50 -0.65
N CYS A 40 9.77 -5.79 -1.46
CA CYS A 40 8.41 -6.10 -1.01
C CYS A 40 7.89 -7.32 -1.77
N ALA A 41 6.99 -8.07 -1.14
CA ALA A 41 6.30 -9.17 -1.81
C ALA A 41 5.09 -8.64 -2.58
N LEU A 42 4.74 -9.32 -3.68
CA LEU A 42 3.45 -9.15 -4.33
C LEU A 42 2.52 -10.26 -3.87
N ASN A 43 1.34 -9.87 -3.39
CA ASN A 43 0.35 -10.80 -2.87
C ASN A 43 -0.98 -10.62 -3.60
N HIS A 44 -1.80 -11.68 -3.61
CA HIS A 44 -3.17 -11.55 -4.13
C HIS A 44 -4.00 -10.57 -3.29
N HIS A 45 -3.62 -10.34 -2.03
CA HIS A 45 -4.24 -9.35 -1.16
C HIS A 45 -4.17 -7.92 -1.73
N ASP A 46 -3.11 -7.58 -2.49
CA ASP A 46 -3.01 -6.29 -3.16
C ASP A 46 -4.13 -6.13 -4.20
N LEU A 47 -4.41 -7.19 -4.97
CA LEU A 47 -5.52 -7.22 -5.91
C LEU A 47 -6.89 -7.21 -5.21
N TRP A 48 -7.04 -7.91 -4.09
CA TRP A 48 -8.28 -7.85 -3.30
C TRP A 48 -8.58 -6.44 -2.82
N SER A 49 -7.56 -5.75 -2.29
CA SER A 49 -7.69 -4.37 -1.84
C SER A 49 -8.16 -3.43 -2.97
N LEU A 50 -7.58 -3.59 -4.17
CA LEU A 50 -7.97 -2.85 -5.38
C LEU A 50 -9.38 -3.23 -5.88
N LYS A 51 -9.84 -4.45 -5.61
CA LYS A 51 -11.21 -4.91 -5.91
C LYS A 51 -12.25 -4.48 -4.88
N GLY A 52 -11.86 -3.79 -3.81
CA GLY A 52 -12.75 -3.44 -2.70
C GLY A 52 -13.04 -4.58 -1.73
N VAL A 53 -12.17 -5.58 -1.67
CA VAL A 53 -12.26 -6.71 -0.73
C VAL A 53 -11.22 -6.51 0.37
N GLY A 54 -11.69 -6.38 1.62
CA GLY A 54 -10.83 -6.25 2.81
C GLY A 54 -10.27 -4.85 3.09
N LEU A 55 -10.35 -3.92 2.13
CA LEU A 55 -9.98 -2.50 2.32
C LEU A 55 -11.22 -1.61 2.30
N ASP A 56 -11.52 -0.98 3.44
CA ASP A 56 -12.59 0.02 3.55
C ASP A 56 -12.32 1.23 2.63
N PRO A 57 -13.26 1.61 1.74
CA PRO A 57 -13.08 2.72 0.80
C PRO A 57 -12.88 4.08 1.47
N SER A 58 -13.32 4.27 2.72
CA SER A 58 -13.08 5.51 3.49
C SER A 58 -11.60 5.71 3.85
N ARG A 59 -10.76 4.67 3.72
CA ARG A 59 -9.32 4.74 3.95
C ARG A 59 -8.52 5.13 2.71
N LEU A 60 -9.18 5.29 1.57
CA LEU A 60 -8.50 5.70 0.34
C LEU A 60 -8.12 7.19 0.42
N PRO A 61 -6.94 7.58 -0.11
CA PRO A 61 -5.93 6.73 -0.74
C PRO A 61 -5.00 5.98 0.24
N MET A 62 -4.81 4.68 0.02
CA MET A 62 -4.04 3.77 0.90
C MET A 62 -2.76 3.26 0.23
N THR A 63 -1.62 3.23 0.95
CA THR A 63 -0.40 2.55 0.48
C THR A 63 -0.56 1.03 0.56
N LEU A 64 -0.21 0.31 -0.51
CA LEU A 64 -0.32 -1.15 -0.61
C LEU A 64 0.97 -1.87 -0.17
N GLY A 65 0.90 -3.20 -0.06
CA GLY A 65 1.96 -4.06 0.43
C GLY A 65 1.73 -4.51 1.88
N CYS A 66 1.72 -5.81 2.10
CA CYS A 66 1.62 -6.42 3.44
C CYS A 66 2.95 -6.97 3.98
N ASP A 67 3.93 -7.21 3.09
CA ASP A 67 5.22 -7.80 3.46
C ASP A 67 6.39 -7.06 2.79
N GLY A 68 7.44 -6.81 3.55
CA GLY A 68 8.67 -6.22 3.05
C GLY A 68 9.88 -6.52 3.91
N ALA A 69 11.06 -6.42 3.31
CA ALA A 69 12.34 -6.59 3.99
C ALA A 69 13.27 -5.41 3.68
N GLY A 70 14.06 -5.01 4.68
CA GLY A 70 14.90 -3.84 4.58
C GLY A 70 15.86 -3.69 5.76
N VAL A 71 16.36 -2.47 5.93
CA VAL A 71 17.27 -2.09 7.02
C VAL A 71 16.64 -0.98 7.86
N LEU A 72 17.08 -0.83 9.12
CA LEU A 72 16.72 0.33 9.94
C LEU A 72 17.43 1.61 9.44
#